data_AF-A0A382URP0-F1
#
_entry.id   AF-A0A382URP0-F1
#
_cell.length_a   1.000
_cell.length_b   1.000
_cell.length_c   1.000
_cell.angle_alpha   90.00
_cell.angle_beta   90.00
_cell.angle_gamma   90.00
#
_symmetry.space_group_name_H-M   'P 1'
#
loop_
_entity.id
_entity.type
_entity.pdbx_description
1 polymer ?
#
loop_
_entity_poly.entity_id
_entity_poly.type
_entity_poly.pdbx_seq_one_letter_code
_entity_poly.pdbx_strand_id
1 'polypeptide(L)'
;VPNEMRKIVFTADELQAALVNYALRTNKKLPNATINNILVEEKEGVTATIVYMRDGTDEAKSVEFTPNDVAAAIILYCNTRQIPLPRDAKKVVIPIEGSVGMIIKIDTYGNS
;
A
#
# COMPACT_ATOMS: atom_id res chain seq x y z
N VAL A 1 -2.21 -32.20 1.27
CA VAL A 1 -0.96 -31.39 1.32
C VAL A 1 -1.23 -30.14 2.15
N PRO A 2 -0.26 -29.65 2.95
CA PRO A 2 -0.41 -28.42 3.71
C PRO A 2 -0.33 -27.19 2.79
N ASN A 3 -1.12 -26.16 3.09
CA ASN A 3 -1.07 -24.86 2.42
C ASN A 3 -0.34 -23.86 3.31
N GLU A 4 0.53 -23.04 2.72
CA GLU A 4 1.22 -21.97 3.44
C GLU A 4 0.53 -20.62 3.19
N MET A 5 0.27 -19.89 4.28
CA MET A 5 -0.23 -18.53 4.24
C MET A 5 0.62 -17.61 5.11
N ARG A 6 1.04 -16.48 4.55
CA ARG A 6 1.76 -15.44 5.27
C ARG A 6 0.90 -14.18 5.37
N LYS A 7 0.96 -13.51 6.51
CA LYS A 7 0.37 -12.19 6.74
C LYS A 7 1.49 -11.21 7.07
N ILE A 8 1.56 -10.12 6.32
CA ILE A 8 2.43 -8.98 6.59
C ILE A 8 1.54 -7.81 6.96
N VAL A 9 1.82 -7.13 8.07
CA VAL A 9 1.06 -5.95 8.51
C VAL A 9 2.00 -4.76 8.43
N PHE A 10 1.54 -3.67 7.82
CA PHE A 10 2.33 -2.47 7.63
C PHE A 10 1.86 -1.41 8.62
N THR A 11 2.79 -0.71 9.27
CA THR A 11 2.43 0.46 10.08
C THR A 11 1.94 1.60 9.19
N ALA A 12 1.29 2.60 9.78
CA ALA A 12 0.85 3.79 9.05
C ALA A 12 2.03 4.51 8.37
N ASP A 13 3.19 4.59 9.04
CA ASP A 13 4.41 5.19 8.48
C ASP A 13 4.96 4.40 7.29
N GLU A 14 4.90 3.07 7.34
CA GLU A 14 5.32 2.20 6.24
C GLU A 14 4.39 2.33 5.04
N LEU A 15 3.07 2.39 5.28
CA LEU A 15 2.09 2.68 4.24
C LEU A 15 2.35 4.06 3.62
N GLN A 16 2.59 5.09 4.44
CA GLN A 16 2.95 6.42 3.95
C GLN A 16 4.17 6.38 3.05
N ALA A 17 5.25 5.76 3.52
CA ALA A 17 6.49 5.64 2.76
C ALA A 17 6.27 4.88 1.45
N ALA A 18 5.46 3.81 1.45
CA ALA A 18 5.12 3.04 0.26
C ALA A 18 4.37 3.90 -0.77
N LEU A 19 3.31 4.60 -0.36
CA LEU A 19 2.50 5.44 -1.24
C LEU A 19 3.29 6.62 -1.80
N VAL A 20 4.13 7.26 -0.98
CA VAL A 20 4.99 8.36 -1.41
C VAL A 20 6.01 7.90 -2.45
N ASN A 21 6.70 6.78 -2.19
CA ASN A 21 7.67 6.23 -3.13
C ASN A 21 7.01 5.83 -4.46
N TYR A 22 5.82 5.21 -4.40
CA TYR A 22 5.05 4.87 -5.58
C TYR A 22 4.65 6.10 -6.40
N ALA A 23 4.16 7.16 -5.75
CA ALA A 23 3.77 8.39 -6.43
C ALA A 23 4.96 9.08 -7.12
N LEU A 24 6.12 9.13 -6.46
CA LEU A 24 7.36 9.67 -7.03
C LEU A 24 7.80 8.91 -8.28
N ARG A 25 7.59 7.58 -8.33
CA ARG A 25 7.97 6.76 -9.49
C ARG A 25 6.95 6.79 -10.63
N THR A 26 5.69 7.08 -10.33
CA THR A 26 4.59 7.10 -11.31
C THR A 26 4.24 8.52 -11.79
N ASN A 27 5.04 9.52 -11.41
CA ASN A 27 4.78 10.95 -11.66
C ASN A 27 3.41 11.42 -11.14
N LYS A 28 2.85 10.73 -10.15
CA LYS A 28 1.63 11.17 -9.47
C LYS A 28 2.00 12.37 -8.61
N LYS A 29 1.37 13.52 -8.88
CA LYS A 29 1.72 14.78 -8.24
C LYS A 29 1.44 14.70 -6.75
N LEU A 30 2.51 14.60 -5.96
CA LEU A 30 2.44 14.88 -4.55
C LEU A 30 2.73 16.36 -4.31
N PRO A 31 1.99 16.99 -3.40
CA PRO A 31 2.30 18.34 -2.93
C PRO A 31 3.65 18.36 -2.18
N ASN A 32 4.37 19.47 -2.26
CA ASN A 32 5.42 19.77 -1.29
C ASN A 32 4.77 20.35 -0.03
N ALA A 33 4.14 19.49 0.76
CA ALA A 33 3.43 19.83 1.98
C ALA A 33 3.60 18.73 3.03
N THR A 34 3.38 19.08 4.31
CA THR A 34 3.38 18.10 5.39
C THR A 34 2.18 17.15 5.21
N ILE A 35 2.44 15.84 5.25
CA ILE A 35 1.39 14.84 5.28
C ILE A 35 0.78 14.84 6.68
N ASN A 36 -0.51 15.11 6.78
CA ASN A 36 -1.21 15.20 8.05
C ASN A 36 -1.80 13.86 8.46
N ASN A 37 -2.38 13.13 7.50
CA ASN A 37 -3.07 11.88 7.77
C ASN A 37 -3.15 11.00 6.52
N ILE A 38 -3.36 9.70 6.74
CA ILE A 38 -3.72 8.73 5.72
C ILE A 38 -5.05 8.10 6.09
N LEU A 39 -5.99 8.15 5.17
CA LEU A 39 -7.28 7.48 5.31
C LEU A 39 -7.26 6.21 4.47
N VAL A 40 -7.56 5.07 5.08
CA VAL A 40 -7.69 3.78 4.39
C VAL A 40 -9.17 3.40 4.39
N GLU A 41 -9.70 3.07 3.22
CA GLU A 41 -11.10 2.66 3.06
C GLU A 41 -11.17 1.31 2.34
N GLU A 42 -12.18 0.51 2.69
CA GLU A 42 -12.52 -0.72 1.99
C GLU A 42 -13.81 -0.50 1.21
N LYS A 43 -13.72 -0.59 -0.13
CA LYS A 43 -14.85 -0.57 -1.06
C LYS A 43 -14.77 -1.82 -1.94
N GLU A 44 -14.57 -1.67 -3.24
CA GLU A 44 -14.24 -2.76 -4.16
C GLU A 44 -12.72 -3.09 -4.14
N GLY A 45 -12.15 -3.13 -2.93
CA GLY A 45 -10.71 -3.17 -2.69
C GLY A 45 -10.25 -2.07 -1.72
N VAL A 46 -8.96 -2.10 -1.38
CA VAL A 46 -8.36 -1.17 -0.43
C VAL A 46 -7.91 0.10 -1.14
N THR A 47 -8.55 1.23 -0.84
CA THR A 47 -8.08 2.55 -1.28
C THR A 47 -7.34 3.25 -0.15
N ALA A 48 -6.46 4.18 -0.50
CA ALA A 48 -5.79 5.04 0.46
C ALA A 48 -5.81 6.48 0.00
N THR A 49 -5.98 7.42 0.92
CA THR A 49 -5.98 8.85 0.63
C THR A 49 -5.00 9.56 1.54
N ILE A 50 -3.98 10.19 0.95
CA ILE A 50 -3.07 11.05 1.68
C ILE A 50 -3.71 12.43 1.77
N VAL A 51 -3.89 12.93 3.00
CA VAL A 51 -4.41 14.27 3.28
C VAL A 51 -3.27 15.15 3.78
N TYR A 52 -3.20 16.37 3.23
CA TYR A 52 -2.14 17.33 3.53
C TYR A 52 -2.70 18.74 3.62
N MET A 53 -2.09 19.54 4.49
CA MET A 53 -2.38 20.97 4.57
C MET A 53 -1.30 21.75 3.82
N ARG A 54 -1.73 22.67 2.96
CA ARG A 54 -0.79 23.56 2.27
C ARG A 54 -0.46 24.74 3.17
N ASP A 55 0.82 25.04 3.33
CA ASP A 55 1.29 26.17 4.13
C ASP A 55 0.60 27.48 3.69
N GLY A 56 0.00 28.17 4.66
CA GLY A 56 -0.69 29.45 4.45
C GLY A 56 -2.13 29.35 3.96
N THR A 57 -2.73 28.15 3.90
CA THR A 57 -4.16 27.97 3.58
C THR A 57 -4.83 26.96 4.52
N ASP A 58 -6.07 27.23 4.95
CA ASP A 58 -6.88 26.27 5.73
C ASP A 58 -7.52 25.17 4.85
N GLU A 59 -7.25 25.16 3.55
CA GLU A 59 -7.77 24.14 2.64
C GLU A 59 -6.89 22.88 2.66
N ALA A 60 -7.42 21.82 3.30
CA ALA A 60 -6.87 20.48 3.16
C ALA A 60 -7.02 20.00 1.72
N LYS A 61 -5.96 19.43 1.17
CA LYS A 61 -5.96 18.76 -0.13
C LYS A 61 -5.66 17.29 0.06
N SER A 62 -6.04 16.50 -0.94
CA SER A 62 -5.89 15.05 -0.90
C SER A 62 -5.38 14.48 -2.22
N VAL A 63 -4.67 13.36 -2.10
CA VAL A 63 -4.29 12.50 -3.22
C VAL A 63 -4.82 11.11 -2.94
N GLU A 64 -5.73 10.64 -3.78
CA GLU A 64 -6.34 9.32 -3.69
C GLU A 64 -5.52 8.27 -4.46
N PHE A 65 -5.41 7.08 -3.89
CA PHE A 65 -4.76 5.90 -4.44
C PHE A 65 -5.80 4.80 -4.63
N THR A 66 -5.90 4.32 -5.87
CA THR A 66 -6.79 3.22 -6.25
C THR A 66 -6.32 1.90 -5.65
N PRO A 67 -7.15 0.82 -5.64
CA PRO A 67 -6.71 -0.48 -5.14
C PRO A 67 -5.46 -1.02 -5.85
N ASN A 68 -5.33 -0.77 -7.15
CA ASN A 68 -4.15 -1.14 -7.93
C ASN A 68 -2.92 -0.32 -7.52
N ASP A 69 -3.09 0.99 -7.25
CA ASP A 69 -2.01 1.83 -6.76
C ASP A 69 -1.50 1.35 -5.39
N VAL A 70 -2.42 1.04 -4.47
CA VAL A 70 -2.06 0.56 -3.12
C VAL A 70 -1.33 -0.79 -3.20
N ALA A 71 -1.85 -1.73 -3.99
CA ALA A 71 -1.20 -3.03 -4.19
C ALA A 71 0.21 -2.87 -4.80
N ALA A 72 0.35 -2.05 -5.84
CA ALA A 72 1.64 -1.78 -6.47
C ALA A 72 2.62 -1.09 -5.50
N ALA A 73 2.15 -0.13 -4.71
CA ALA A 73 2.94 0.56 -3.70
C ALA A 73 3.48 -0.39 -2.62
N ILE A 74 2.64 -1.30 -2.10
CA ILE A 74 3.04 -2.27 -1.08
C ILE A 74 4.03 -3.31 -1.64
N ILE A 75 3.80 -3.79 -2.86
CA ILE A 75 4.74 -4.70 -3.54
C ILE A 75 6.09 -4.01 -3.77
N LEU A 76 6.07 -2.76 -4.24
CA LEU A 76 7.28 -1.95 -4.42
C LEU A 76 8.01 -1.72 -3.09
N TYR A 77 7.28 -1.42 -2.00
CA TYR A 77 7.86 -1.27 -0.67
C TYR A 77 8.60 -2.53 -0.23
N CYS A 78 7.96 -3.70 -0.36
CA CYS A 78 8.60 -4.98 -0.06
C CYS A 78 9.86 -5.20 -0.90
N ASN A 79 9.80 -4.93 -2.21
CA ASN A 79 10.96 -5.09 -3.10
C ASN A 79 12.11 -4.15 -2.71
N THR A 80 11.83 -2.89 -2.41
CA THR A 80 12.85 -1.91 -2.00
C THR A 80 13.47 -2.21 -0.65
N ARG A 81 12.73 -2.87 0.26
CA ARG A 81 13.20 -3.32 1.58
C ARG A 81 13.71 -4.75 1.58
N GLN A 82 13.80 -5.41 0.42
CA GLN A 82 14.21 -6.81 0.28
C GLN A 82 13.39 -7.80 1.11
N ILE A 83 12.11 -7.50 1.35
CA ILE A 83 11.16 -8.42 2.00
C ILE A 83 10.77 -9.48 0.96
N PRO A 84 11.05 -10.78 1.19
CA PRO A 84 10.82 -11.82 0.18
C PRO A 84 9.33 -12.04 -0.10
N LEU A 85 8.93 -11.74 -1.34
CA LEU A 85 7.61 -12.05 -1.89
C LEU A 85 7.73 -13.23 -2.86
N PRO A 86 7.06 -14.38 -2.59
CA PRO A 86 7.07 -15.49 -3.53
C PRO A 86 6.48 -15.07 -4.88
N ARG A 87 7.16 -15.45 -5.96
CA ARG A 87 6.74 -15.10 -7.33
C ARG A 87 5.35 -15.68 -7.62
N ASP A 88 5.22 -16.99 -7.44
CA ASP A 88 4.03 -17.77 -7.77
C ASP A 88 3.11 -17.91 -6.55
N ALA A 89 2.68 -16.76 -6.03
CA ALA A 89 1.75 -16.70 -4.91
C ALA A 89 0.71 -15.61 -5.13
N LYS A 90 -0.54 -15.91 -4.73
CA LYS A 90 -1.62 -14.92 -4.73
C LYS A 90 -1.38 -13.94 -3.59
N LYS A 91 -1.32 -12.65 -3.92
CA LYS A 91 -1.09 -11.53 -2.99
C LYS A 91 -2.35 -10.67 -2.95
N VAL A 92 -2.87 -10.42 -1.76
CA VAL A 92 -4.08 -9.62 -1.55
C VAL A 92 -3.82 -8.60 -0.46
N VAL A 93 -4.06 -7.33 -0.77
CA VAL A 93 -4.01 -6.26 0.23
C VAL A 93 -5.37 -6.19 0.93
N ILE A 94 -5.33 -6.06 2.26
CA ILE A 94 -6.51 -5.98 3.14
C ILE A 94 -6.36 -4.75 4.06
N PRO A 95 -7.46 -4.11 4.50
CA PRO A 95 -7.37 -3.05 5.49
C PRO A 95 -7.07 -3.64 6.87
N ILE A 96 -6.24 -2.96 7.66
CA ILE A 96 -5.99 -3.30 9.07
C ILE A 96 -5.84 -2.01 9.86
N GLU A 97 -6.82 -1.72 10.74
CA GLU A 97 -6.73 -0.67 11.78
C GLU A 97 -6.14 0.66 11.28
N GLY A 98 -6.71 1.25 10.22
CA GLY A 98 -6.24 2.53 9.66
C GLY A 98 -4.98 2.44 8.80
N SER A 99 -4.47 1.24 8.56
CA SER A 99 -3.39 0.90 7.64
C SER A 99 -3.79 -0.29 6.76
N VAL A 100 -2.80 -0.98 6.19
CA VAL A 100 -3.00 -2.15 5.33
C VAL A 100 -2.18 -3.34 5.80
N GLY A 101 -2.65 -4.53 5.45
CA GLY A 101 -1.88 -5.77 5.48
C GLY A 101 -1.85 -6.43 4.10
N MET A 102 -0.93 -7.37 3.91
CA MET A 102 -0.88 -8.23 2.74
C MET A 102 -0.96 -9.69 3.16
N ILE A 103 -1.94 -10.40 2.60
CA ILE A 103 -2.05 -11.85 2.67
C ILE A 103 -1.40 -12.45 1.43
N ILE A 104 -0.48 -13.39 1.66
CA ILE A 104 0.19 -14.16 0.62
C ILE A 104 -0.26 -15.61 0.76
N LYS A 105 -0.89 -16.15 -0.28
CA LYS A 105 -1.26 -17.57 -0.38
C LYS A 105 -0.33 -18.24 -1.37
N ILE A 106 0.46 -19.19 -0.89
CA ILE A 106 1.39 -19.95 -1.70
C ILE A 106 0.69 -21.25 -2.08
N ASP A 107 0.29 -21.36 -3.35
CA ASP A 107 -0.31 -22.58 -3.88
C ASP A 107 0.84 -23.50 -4.31
N THR A 108 1.04 -24.59 -3.57
CA THR A 108 2.15 -25.53 -3.82
C THR A 108 1.95 -26.42 -5.06
N TYR A 109 1.06 -26.07 -5.98
CA TYR A 109 0.83 -26.80 -7.23
C TYR A 109 1.06 -25.90 -8.44
N GLY A 110 2.27 -25.99 -8.98
CA GLY A 110 2.71 -25.25 -10.16
C GLY A 110 4.07 -25.73 -10.66
N ASN A 111 4.18 -27.02 -10.96
CA ASN A 111 5.10 -27.56 -11.98
C ASN A 111 4.73 -29.03 -12.23
N SER A 112 3.84 -29.23 -13.20
CA SER A 112 3.59 -30.50 -13.87
C SER A 112 3.73 -30.26 -15.36
#